data_AF-A0A444R164-F1
#
_entry.id   AF-A0A444R164-F1
#
_cell.length_a   1.000
_cell.length_b   1.000
_cell.length_c   1.000
_cell.angle_alpha   90.00
_cell.angle_beta   90.00
_cell.angle_gamma   90.00
#
_symmetry.space_group_name_H-M   'P 1'
#
loop_
_entity.id
_entity.type
_entity.pdbx_description
1 polymer ?
#
loop_
_entity_poly.entity_id
_entity_poly.type
_entity_poly.pdbx_seq_one_letter_code
_entity_poly.pdbx_strand_id
1 'polypeptide(L)'
;DNYALFNVDSGVAMNHVSLVIGDTHGKGYKVGEKIVQPIVMDASTSKGKDKQTLNFKAWLVGETDAPDLGQFETLTTFQITYL
;
A
#
# COMPACT_ATOMS: atom_id res chain seq x y z
N ASP A 1 3.00 10.83 -4.61
CA ASP A 1 1.53 10.90 -4.50
C ASP A 1 1.00 9.62 -3.89
N ASN A 2 -0.17 9.68 -3.27
CA ASN A 2 -0.90 8.53 -2.74
C ASN A 2 -1.81 7.95 -3.84
N TYR A 3 -2.48 6.84 -3.57
CA TYR A 3 -3.43 6.25 -4.51
C TYR A 3 -4.75 7.02 -4.48
N ALA A 4 -5.22 7.43 -5.65
CA ALA A 4 -6.53 8.05 -5.80
C ALA A 4 -7.64 7.04 -5.50
N LEU A 5 -8.77 7.54 -4.99
CA LEU A 5 -9.97 6.75 -4.70
C LEU A 5 -11.08 7.15 -5.66
N PHE A 6 -11.90 6.18 -6.06
CA PHE A 6 -13.06 6.42 -6.90
C PHE A 6 -14.32 5.97 -6.17
N ASN A 7 -15.31 6.86 -6.13
CA ASN A 7 -16.60 6.56 -5.53
C ASN A 7 -17.32 5.49 -6.36
N VAL A 8 -17.85 4.45 -5.71
CA VAL A 8 -18.45 3.29 -6.40
C VAL A 8 -19.74 3.65 -7.11
N ASP A 9 -20.54 4.55 -6.55
CA ASP A 9 -21.86 4.89 -7.08
C ASP A 9 -21.76 5.83 -8.29
N SER A 10 -20.82 6.78 -8.25
CA SER A 10 -20.68 7.83 -9.27
C SER A 10 -19.54 7.59 -10.25
N GLY A 11 -18.57 6.74 -9.91
CA GLY A 11 -17.33 6.55 -10.69
C GLY A 11 -16.39 7.76 -10.68
N VAL A 12 -16.70 8.81 -9.91
CA VAL A 12 -15.91 10.04 -9.85
C VAL A 12 -14.80 9.90 -8.81
N ALA A 13 -13.65 10.54 -9.07
CA ALA A 13 -12.56 10.61 -8.11
C ALA A 13 -13.01 11.33 -6.83
N MET A 14 -12.67 10.75 -5.68
CA MET A 14 -12.93 11.36 -4.37
C MET A 14 -11.83 12.37 -4.05
N ASN A 15 -12.22 13.56 -3.63
CA ASN A 15 -11.33 14.67 -3.33
C ASN A 15 -10.94 14.67 -1.84
N HIS A 16 -9.74 15.20 -1.57
CA HIS A 16 -9.21 15.40 -0.22
C HIS A 16 -9.09 14.13 0.63
N VAL A 17 -9.12 12.96 -0.01
CA VAL A 17 -8.86 11.66 0.62
C VAL A 17 -8.09 10.78 -0.35
N SER A 18 -7.08 10.09 0.17
CA SER A 18 -6.27 9.17 -0.63
C SER A 18 -5.91 7.91 0.16
N LEU A 19 -5.63 6.82 -0.56
CA LEU A 19 -5.14 5.58 0.03
C LEU A 19 -3.61 5.60 0.08
N VAL A 20 -3.07 5.36 1.28
CA VAL A 20 -1.65 5.12 1.49
C VAL A 20 -1.40 3.62 1.59
N ILE A 21 -0.35 3.16 0.92
CA ILE A 21 0.26 1.86 1.17
C ILE A 21 1.59 2.08 1.90
N GLY A 22 1.77 1.36 2.99
CA GLY A 22 2.91 1.54 3.87
C GLY A 22 3.47 0.25 4.44
N ASP A 23 4.56 0.41 5.19
CA ASP A 23 5.17 -0.70 5.92
C ASP A 23 4.52 -0.95 7.28
N THR A 24 4.93 -2.03 7.93
CA THR A 24 4.39 -2.46 9.23
C THR A 24 4.65 -1.45 10.35
N HIS A 25 5.63 -0.55 10.20
CA HIS A 25 5.96 0.52 11.15
C HIS A 25 5.11 1.78 10.95
N GLY A 26 4.26 1.81 9.92
CA GLY A 26 3.37 2.94 9.63
C GLY A 26 3.99 4.00 8.75
N LYS A 27 5.15 3.75 8.13
CA LYS A 27 5.69 4.66 7.11
C LYS A 27 4.92 4.45 5.81
N GLY A 28 4.28 5.52 5.32
CA GLY A 28 3.66 5.55 3.99
C GLY A 28 4.70 5.75 2.89
N TYR A 29 4.43 5.17 1.73
CA TYR A 29 5.29 5.28 0.54
C TYR A 29 4.50 5.87 -0.61
N LYS A 30 5.15 6.73 -1.40
CA LYS A 30 4.53 7.29 -2.60
C LYS A 30 4.32 6.20 -3.64
N VAL A 31 3.31 6.35 -4.50
CA VAL A 31 3.12 5.49 -5.68
C VAL A 31 4.43 5.42 -6.48
N GLY A 32 4.89 4.21 -6.77
CA GLY A 32 6.15 3.94 -7.48
C GLY A 32 7.41 3.92 -6.60
N GLU A 33 7.32 4.32 -5.32
CA GLU A 33 8.42 4.18 -4.37
C GLU A 33 8.55 2.72 -3.91
N LYS A 34 9.78 2.23 -3.80
CA LYS A 34 10.05 0.85 -3.37
C LYS A 34 9.86 0.69 -1.86
N ILE A 35 9.20 -0.39 -1.47
CA ILE A 35 9.17 -0.88 -0.08
C ILE A 35 10.13 -2.08 -0.01
N VAL A 36 11.21 -1.93 0.77
CA VAL A 36 12.23 -2.98 0.90
C VAL A 36 11.90 -3.81 2.14
N GLN A 37 11.72 -5.12 1.95
CA GLN A 37 11.59 -6.09 3.03
C GLN A 37 12.70 -7.14 2.90
N PRO A 38 13.49 -7.41 3.95
CA PRO A 38 14.57 -8.39 3.88
C PRO A 38 14.00 -9.79 3.68
N ILE A 39 14.74 -10.62 2.94
CA ILE A 39 14.45 -12.05 2.84
C ILE A 39 14.61 -12.66 4.24
N VAL A 40 13.62 -13.43 4.67
CA VAL A 40 13.71 -14.18 5.90
C VAL A 40 14.57 -15.41 5.65
N MET A 41 15.69 -15.49 6.35
CA MET A 41 16.62 -16.62 6.28
C MET A 41 16.14 -17.79 7.12
N ASP A 42 16.43 -19.00 6.64
CA ASP A 42 16.34 -20.24 7.38
C ASP A 42 17.65 -20.47 8.16
N ALA A 43 17.53 -20.50 9.48
CA ALA A 43 18.65 -20.66 10.40
C ALA A 43 19.34 -22.03 10.26
N SER A 44 18.65 -23.05 9.73
CA SER A 44 19.20 -24.40 9.59
C SER A 44 20.04 -24.59 8.31
N THR A 45 19.79 -23.79 7.27
CA THR A 45 20.39 -23.98 5.95
C THR A 45 21.20 -22.77 5.45
N SER A 46 21.15 -21.63 6.14
CA SER A 46 21.74 -20.36 5.69
C SER A 46 21.22 -19.89 4.32
N LYS A 47 20.04 -20.37 3.90
CA LYS A 47 19.33 -19.97 2.67
C LYS A 47 18.08 -19.16 3.03
N GLY A 48 17.49 -18.46 2.07
CA GLY A 48 16.16 -17.87 2.25
C GLY A 48 15.11 -18.97 2.46
N LYS A 49 14.10 -18.72 3.30
CA LYS A 49 12.96 -19.65 3.48
C LYS A 49 12.21 -19.85 2.17
N ASP A 50 11.74 -21.07 1.94
CA ASP A 50 10.93 -21.45 0.76
C ASP A 50 9.64 -20.62 0.62
N LYS A 51 9.10 -20.13 1.75
CA LYS A 51 7.95 -19.23 1.79
C LYS A 51 8.35 -17.92 2.43
N GLN A 52 8.19 -16.84 1.67
CA GLN A 52 8.35 -15.46 2.13
C GLN A 52 6.98 -14.83 2.34
N THR A 53 6.84 -14.05 3.40
CA THR A 53 5.64 -13.25 3.67
C THR A 53 6.04 -11.79 3.60
N LEU A 54 5.47 -11.07 2.63
CA LEU A 54 5.61 -9.62 2.52
C LEU A 54 4.45 -8.97 3.27
N ASN A 55 4.77 -8.09 4.22
CA ASN A 55 3.77 -7.44 5.06
C ASN A 55 3.62 -5.97 4.67
N PHE A 56 2.38 -5.55 4.45
CA PHE A 56 2.04 -4.17 4.14
C PHE A 56 0.87 -3.72 5.02
N LYS A 57 0.75 -2.42 5.20
CA LYS A 57 -0.43 -1.78 5.78
C LYS A 57 -1.03 -0.84 4.74
N ALA A 58 -2.33 -0.65 4.80
CA ALA A 58 -3.06 0.28 3.96
C ALA A 58 -4.00 1.11 4.84
N TRP A 59 -4.05 2.42 4.61
CA TRP A 59 -4.92 3.33 5.38
C TRP A 59 -5.30 4.55 4.56
N LEU A 60 -6.42 5.17 4.94
CA LEU A 60 -6.87 6.41 4.35
C LEU A 60 -6.19 7.61 4.99
N VAL A 61 -5.85 8.61 4.19
CA VAL A 61 -5.38 9.92 4.66
C VAL A 61 -6.34 10.97 4.14
N GLY A 62 -6.95 11.72 5.06
CA GLY A 62 -7.64 12.96 4.74
C GLY A 62 -6.62 14.09 4.59
N GLU A 63 -6.68 14.83 3.50
CA GLU A 63 -5.75 15.91 3.18
C GLU A 63 -6.23 17.26 3.71
N THR A 64 -7.52 17.35 4.04
CA THR A 64 -8.18 18.51 4.65
C THR A 64 -9.12 18.05 5.77
N ASP A 65 -9.79 19.00 6.43
CA ASP A 65 -10.85 18.76 7.40
C ASP A 65 -12.19 18.34 6.75
N ALA A 66 -12.28 18.35 5.42
CA ALA A 66 -13.46 17.99 4.64
C ALA A 66 -13.14 16.99 3.51
N PRO A 67 -12.75 15.74 3.84
CA PRO A 67 -12.62 14.67 2.84
C PRO A 67 -13.99 14.30 2.27
N ASP A 68 -14.02 13.95 0.98
CA ASP A 68 -15.21 13.36 0.37
C ASP A 68 -15.58 12.05 1.10
N LEU A 69 -16.89 11.84 1.29
CA LEU A 69 -17.43 10.65 1.94
C LEU A 69 -18.13 9.75 0.93
N GLY A 70 -18.09 8.44 1.16
CA GLY A 70 -18.81 7.47 0.35
C GLY A 70 -18.10 6.12 0.27
N GLN A 71 -18.77 5.16 -0.34
CA GLN A 71 -18.14 3.89 -0.69
C GLN A 71 -17.13 4.13 -1.81
N PHE A 72 -15.94 3.55 -1.66
CA PHE A 72 -14.87 3.67 -2.66
C PHE A 72 -14.37 2.30 -3.11
N GLU A 73 -13.82 2.28 -4.31
CA GLU A 73 -13.02 1.19 -4.84
C GLU A 73 -11.69 1.75 -5.36
N THR A 74 -10.62 0.98 -5.19
CA THR A 74 -9.33 1.27 -5.80
C THR A 74 -8.64 -0.03 -6.17
N LEU A 75 -8.21 -0.11 -7.42
CA LEU A 75 -7.41 -1.22 -7.93
C LEU A 75 -5.95 -0.80 -7.97
N THR A 76 -5.08 -1.60 -7.37
CA THR A 76 -3.64 -1.38 -7.39
C THR A 76 -2.92 -2.65 -7.84
N THR A 77 -1.77 -2.48 -8.49
CA THR A 77 -0.91 -3.58 -8.91
C THR A 77 0.40 -3.49 -8.12
N PHE A 78 0.84 -4.62 -7.57
CA PHE A 78 2.15 -4.74 -6.95
C PHE A 78 3.12 -5.41 -7.90
N GLN A 79 4.27 -4.78 -8.11
CA GLN A 79 5.42 -5.41 -8.74
C GLN A 79 6.37 -5.89 -7.65
N ILE A 80 6.71 -7.18 -7.67
CA ILE A 80 7.73 -7.76 -6.81
C ILE A 80 8.99 -7.97 -7.64
N THR A 81 10.11 -7.44 -7.15
CA THR A 81 11.42 -7.62 -7.76
C THR A 81 12.38 -8.18 -6.71
N TYR A 82 13.12 -9.21 -7.08
CA TYR A 82 14.17 -9.83 -6.28
C TYR A 82 15.53 -9.42 -6.86
N LEU A 83 16.43 -8.94 -6.00
CA LEU A 83 17.81 -8.55 -6.36
C LEU A 83 18.79 -9.34 -5.51
#